data_AF-A0A0F2N6W8-F1
#
_entry.id   AF-A0A0F2N6W8-F1
#
_cell.length_a   1.000
_cell.length_b   1.000
_cell.length_c   1.000
_cell.angle_alpha   90.00
_cell.angle_beta   90.00
_cell.angle_gamma   90.00
#
_symmetry.space_group_name_H-M   'P 1'
#
loop_
_entity.id
_entity.type
_entity.pdbx_description
1 polymer ?
#
loop_
_entity_poly.entity_id
_entity_poly.type
_entity_poly.pdbx_seq_one_letter_code
_entity_poly.pdbx_strand_id
1 'polypeptide(L)'
;MAEHIKRKKDSAWKGSGLITLAGKEVEYKLRFSKKSKGVRLKIDLDGGLEVIVPEGFKTSKLEPLINLKENWILSKLRHFELIRQKNKPNDFEQRNFVLYLGREYSHIMVIRKDIAPEVKMIDDRLFITVPDDSRQTLVQALEGWYRLEAAKVIKERAMEIGRQLNLQFNRIIIRNQKTRWGSCSRLKNLNFNWRLIMAPVQVIDYLIIHEVAHLAEMNHSSRFWKLVEKFCPDYKLHHKWLKENGPTLTI
;
A
#
# COMPACT_ATOMS: atom_id res chain seq x y z
N MET A 1 -12.95 20.92 -27.95
CA MET A 1 -12.13 19.70 -28.02
C MET A 1 -11.49 19.45 -26.66
N ALA A 2 -12.09 18.58 -25.86
CA ALA A 2 -11.53 18.09 -24.60
C ALA A 2 -11.98 16.64 -24.46
N GLU A 3 -11.11 15.73 -24.91
CA GLU A 3 -11.32 14.30 -24.79
C GLU A 3 -11.44 13.91 -23.32
N HIS A 4 -12.67 13.63 -22.92
CA HIS A 4 -12.97 12.90 -21.70
C HIS A 4 -12.20 11.58 -21.71
N ILE A 5 -11.20 11.46 -20.83
CA ILE A 5 -10.57 10.16 -20.51
C ILE A 5 -11.64 9.31 -19.82
N LYS A 6 -12.39 8.56 -20.64
CA LYS A 6 -13.28 7.48 -20.22
C LYS A 6 -12.52 6.56 -19.27
N ARG A 7 -12.95 6.55 -18.01
CA ARG A 7 -12.72 5.43 -17.09
C ARG A 7 -13.25 4.16 -17.77
N LYS A 8 -12.37 3.31 -18.32
CA LYS A 8 -12.73 1.91 -18.64
C LYS A 8 -12.95 1.16 -17.32
N LYS A 9 -14.20 1.15 -16.85
CA LYS A 9 -14.78 0.06 -16.05
C LYS A 9 -14.79 -1.18 -16.94
N ASP A 10 -13.72 -1.97 -16.93
CA ASP A 10 -13.69 -3.29 -17.59
C ASP A 10 -13.01 -4.31 -16.67
N SER A 11 -13.79 -4.91 -15.77
CA SER A 11 -13.70 -6.33 -15.37
C SER A 11 -14.76 -6.59 -14.28
N ALA A 12 -15.95 -7.04 -14.68
CA ALA A 12 -16.95 -7.56 -13.76
C ALA A 12 -16.41 -8.83 -13.06
N TRP A 13 -16.70 -8.98 -11.77
CA TRP A 13 -16.51 -10.24 -11.06
C TRP A 13 -17.37 -11.31 -11.73
N LYS A 14 -16.79 -12.49 -12.02
CA LYS A 14 -17.50 -13.55 -12.74
C LYS A 14 -17.95 -14.71 -11.86
N GLY A 15 -17.51 -14.77 -10.60
CA GLY A 15 -17.99 -15.75 -9.62
C GLY A 15 -17.16 -15.76 -8.33
N SER A 16 -17.64 -16.51 -7.34
CA SER A 16 -16.89 -16.96 -6.17
C SER A 16 -16.90 -18.49 -6.12
N GLY A 17 -15.99 -19.07 -5.35
CA GLY A 17 -15.93 -20.51 -5.12
C GLY A 17 -15.34 -20.81 -3.75
N LEU A 18 -15.50 -22.06 -3.32
CA LEU A 18 -14.88 -22.59 -2.11
C LEU A 18 -13.78 -23.57 -2.51
N ILE A 19 -12.71 -23.62 -1.72
CA ILE A 19 -11.67 -24.63 -1.84
C ILE A 19 -11.24 -25.08 -0.45
N THR A 20 -11.01 -26.38 -0.29
CA THR A 20 -10.51 -26.95 0.95
C THR A 20 -8.98 -26.97 0.91
N LEU A 21 -8.35 -26.19 1.79
CA LEU A 21 -6.91 -26.07 1.93
C LEU A 21 -6.49 -26.52 3.34
N ALA A 22 -5.70 -27.59 3.44
CA ALA A 22 -5.32 -28.24 4.70
C ALA A 22 -6.51 -28.46 5.66
N GLY A 23 -7.66 -28.89 5.11
CA GLY A 23 -8.90 -29.13 5.87
C GLY A 23 -9.69 -27.87 6.24
N LYS A 24 -9.29 -26.68 5.80
CA LYS A 24 -10.03 -25.43 5.99
C LYS A 24 -10.70 -24.99 4.70
N GLU A 25 -11.98 -24.64 4.77
CA GLU A 25 -12.67 -24.02 3.64
C GLU A 25 -12.24 -22.56 3.49
N VAL A 26 -11.81 -22.20 2.28
CA VAL A 26 -11.40 -20.85 1.92
C VAL A 26 -12.26 -20.37 0.76
N GLU A 27 -12.99 -19.28 0.97
CA GLU A 27 -13.70 -18.59 -0.10
C GLU A 27 -12.71 -17.82 -0.98
N TYR A 28 -12.87 -17.95 -2.30
CA TYR A 28 -12.15 -17.16 -3.27
C TYR A 28 -13.07 -16.46 -4.27
N LYS A 29 -12.67 -15.26 -4.71
CA LYS A 29 -13.34 -14.50 -5.76
C LYS A 29 -12.57 -14.63 -7.06
N LEU A 30 -13.25 -15.03 -8.13
CA LEU A 30 -12.64 -15.22 -9.45
C LEU A 30 -12.90 -14.02 -10.36
N ARG A 31 -11.81 -13.52 -10.96
CA ARG A 31 -11.86 -12.42 -11.93
C ARG A 31 -11.06 -12.75 -13.18
N PHE A 32 -11.69 -12.60 -14.35
CA PHE A 32 -11.01 -12.66 -15.64
C PHE A 32 -10.45 -11.29 -16.02
N SER A 33 -9.27 -11.25 -16.64
CA SER A 33 -8.62 -10.00 -17.02
C SER A 33 -7.86 -10.13 -18.33
N LYS A 34 -8.23 -9.27 -19.30
CA LYS A 34 -7.50 -9.05 -20.58
C LYS A 34 -6.03 -8.72 -20.39
N LYS A 35 -5.66 -8.14 -19.24
CA LYS A 35 -4.29 -7.71 -18.93
C LYS A 35 -3.47 -8.79 -18.22
N SER A 36 -4.09 -9.88 -17.75
CA SER A 36 -3.36 -10.96 -17.09
C SER A 36 -2.75 -11.88 -18.13
N LYS A 37 -1.44 -12.13 -18.04
CA LYS A 37 -0.74 -13.13 -18.86
C LYS A 37 -0.65 -14.51 -18.20
N GLY A 38 -1.10 -14.62 -16.95
CA GLY A 38 -1.10 -15.86 -16.17
C GLY A 38 -2.04 -15.77 -14.97
N VAL A 39 -2.08 -16.83 -14.15
CA VAL A 39 -2.88 -16.86 -12.91
C VAL A 39 -2.18 -16.06 -11.82
N ARG A 40 -2.92 -15.16 -11.17
CA ARG A 40 -2.42 -14.37 -10.04
C ARG A 40 -3.32 -14.57 -8.84
N LEU A 41 -2.71 -14.82 -7.69
CA LEU A 41 -3.39 -14.86 -6.39
C LEU A 41 -3.13 -13.55 -5.67
N LYS A 42 -4.17 -12.95 -5.10
CA LYS A 42 -4.09 -11.72 -4.32
C LYS A 42 -4.89 -11.93 -3.03
N ILE A 43 -4.26 -11.64 -1.91
CA ILE A 43 -4.91 -11.58 -0.60
C ILE A 43 -4.52 -10.22 -0.03
N ASP A 44 -5.50 -9.48 0.48
CA ASP A 44 -5.29 -8.18 1.12
C ASP A 44 -5.94 -8.15 2.52
N LEU A 45 -5.94 -6.97 3.16
CA LEU A 45 -6.52 -6.74 4.48
C LEU A 45 -8.02 -7.09 4.56
N ASP A 46 -8.72 -7.14 3.42
CA ASP A 46 -10.13 -7.53 3.40
C ASP A 46 -10.31 -9.04 3.65
N GLY A 47 -9.20 -9.81 3.72
CA GLY A 47 -9.13 -11.22 4.13
C GLY A 47 -9.56 -12.21 3.05
N GLY A 48 -10.01 -11.73 1.88
CA GLY A 48 -10.47 -12.59 0.80
C GLY A 48 -9.35 -13.00 -0.17
N LEU A 49 -9.37 -14.25 -0.62
CA LEU A 49 -8.54 -14.72 -1.72
C LEU A 49 -9.16 -14.26 -3.05
N GLU A 50 -8.46 -13.40 -3.79
CA GLU A 50 -8.79 -13.06 -5.17
C GLU A 50 -7.93 -13.88 -6.14
N VAL A 51 -8.57 -14.55 -7.08
CA VAL A 51 -7.92 -15.30 -8.15
C VAL A 51 -8.16 -14.59 -9.47
N ILE A 52 -7.08 -14.15 -10.12
CA ILE A 52 -7.14 -13.36 -11.35
C ILE A 52 -6.55 -14.19 -12.48
N VAL A 53 -7.33 -14.46 -13.52
CA VAL A 53 -6.95 -15.32 -14.65
C VAL A 53 -7.06 -14.59 -15.99
N PRO A 54 -6.30 -15.00 -17.03
CA PRO A 54 -6.47 -14.48 -18.40
C PRO A 54 -7.86 -14.76 -18.97
N GLU A 55 -8.32 -13.97 -19.94
CA GLU A 55 -9.51 -14.34 -20.72
C GLU A 55 -9.28 -15.67 -21.44
N GLY A 56 -10.25 -16.58 -21.38
CA GLY A 56 -10.15 -17.94 -21.96
C GLY A 56 -9.46 -18.98 -21.05
N PHE A 57 -9.06 -18.62 -19.83
CA PHE A 57 -8.51 -19.60 -18.89
C PHE A 57 -9.56 -20.67 -18.50
N LYS A 58 -9.20 -21.96 -18.62
CA LYS A 58 -10.08 -23.08 -18.23
C LYS A 58 -10.13 -23.21 -16.71
N THR A 59 -11.30 -22.97 -16.11
CA THR A 59 -11.51 -23.01 -14.65
C THR A 59 -11.23 -24.37 -14.03
N SER A 60 -11.36 -25.47 -14.79
CA SER A 60 -10.97 -26.81 -14.34
C SER A 60 -9.49 -26.94 -13.95
N LYS A 61 -8.62 -26.03 -14.41
CA LYS A 61 -7.21 -25.99 -14.02
C LYS A 61 -6.94 -25.13 -12.79
N LEU A 62 -7.97 -24.54 -12.17
CA LEU A 62 -7.80 -23.57 -11.09
C LEU A 62 -7.40 -24.24 -9.77
N GLU A 63 -8.13 -25.27 -9.35
CA GLU A 63 -7.87 -25.95 -8.07
C GLU A 63 -6.45 -26.48 -7.93
N PRO A 64 -5.86 -27.18 -8.92
CA PRO A 64 -4.47 -27.63 -8.82
C PRO A 64 -3.47 -26.47 -8.61
N LEU A 65 -3.72 -25.31 -9.24
CA LEU A 65 -2.85 -24.14 -9.10
C LEU A 65 -3.00 -23.45 -7.75
N ILE A 66 -4.21 -23.45 -7.17
CA ILE A 66 -4.44 -22.92 -5.83
C ILE A 66 -3.80 -23.85 -4.80
N ASN A 67 -3.96 -25.18 -4.94
CA ASN A 67 -3.35 -26.18 -4.05
C ASN A 67 -1.82 -26.11 -4.04
N LEU A 68 -1.17 -25.85 -5.20
CA LEU A 68 0.27 -25.60 -5.26
C LEU A 68 0.75 -24.40 -4.42
N LYS A 69 -0.16 -23.50 -4.03
CA LYS A 69 0.10 -22.33 -3.19
C LYS A 69 -0.57 -22.42 -1.82
N GLU A 70 -1.09 -23.59 -1.42
CA GLU A 70 -1.81 -23.83 -0.17
C GLU A 70 -1.12 -23.18 1.04
N ASN A 71 0.13 -23.55 1.31
CA ASN A 71 0.89 -23.02 2.45
C ASN A 71 1.05 -21.49 2.41
N TRP A 72 1.25 -20.92 1.22
CA TRP A 72 1.35 -19.47 1.05
C TRP A 72 0.01 -18.77 1.29
N ILE A 73 -1.09 -19.34 0.80
CA ILE A 73 -2.45 -18.81 0.99
C ILE A 73 -2.80 -18.81 2.47
N LEU A 74 -2.68 -19.97 3.14
CA LEU A 74 -3.04 -20.13 4.55
C LEU A 74 -2.18 -19.22 5.45
N SER A 75 -0.87 -19.13 5.17
CA SER A 75 0.03 -18.21 5.88
C SER A 75 -0.40 -16.75 5.73
N LYS A 76 -0.79 -16.34 4.50
CA LYS A 76 -1.23 -14.97 4.23
C LYS A 76 -2.58 -14.64 4.83
N LEU A 77 -3.54 -15.56 4.76
CA LEU A 77 -4.85 -15.40 5.40
C LEU A 77 -4.69 -15.24 6.91
N ARG A 78 -3.96 -16.16 7.56
CA ARG A 78 -3.69 -16.08 9.01
C ARG A 78 -2.98 -14.77 9.38
N HIS A 79 -2.01 -14.35 8.57
CA HIS A 79 -1.30 -13.09 8.81
C HIS A 79 -2.26 -11.89 8.79
N PHE A 80 -3.08 -11.75 7.74
CA PHE A 80 -4.05 -10.65 7.66
C PHE A 80 -5.18 -10.76 8.68
N GLU A 81 -5.58 -11.97 9.06
CA GLU A 81 -6.55 -12.20 10.15
C GLU A 81 -6.01 -11.71 11.49
N LEU A 82 -4.76 -12.07 11.85
CA LEU A 82 -4.10 -11.57 13.07
C LEU A 82 -3.98 -10.04 13.07
N ILE A 83 -3.68 -9.45 11.91
CA ILE A 83 -3.64 -8.00 11.74
C ILE A 83 -5.03 -7.38 11.93
N ARG A 84 -6.09 -7.99 11.38
CA ARG A 84 -7.48 -7.54 11.57
C ARG A 84 -7.92 -7.60 13.02
N GLN A 85 -7.55 -8.67 13.73
CA GLN A 85 -7.84 -8.82 15.16
C GLN A 85 -7.13 -7.74 15.98
N LYS A 86 -5.88 -7.38 15.61
CA LYS A 86 -5.12 -6.29 16.23
C LYS A 86 -5.57 -4.88 15.82
N ASN A 87 -6.20 -4.71 14.65
CA ASN A 87 -6.62 -3.43 14.09
C ASN A 87 -8.12 -3.44 13.80
N LYS A 88 -8.95 -3.77 14.80
CA LYS A 88 -10.42 -3.70 14.63
C LYS A 88 -10.78 -2.28 14.15
N PRO A 89 -11.79 -2.09 13.28
CA PRO A 89 -12.15 -0.77 12.74
C PRO A 89 -12.40 0.32 13.80
N ASN A 90 -12.76 -0.07 15.02
CA ASN A 90 -12.90 0.82 16.19
C ASN A 90 -11.57 1.34 16.76
N ASP A 91 -10.41 0.83 16.33
CA ASP A 91 -9.12 1.21 16.91
C ASP A 91 -8.75 2.66 16.61
N PHE A 92 -9.10 3.24 15.45
CA PHE A 92 -8.71 4.63 15.19
C PHE A 92 -9.42 5.61 16.14
N GLU A 93 -10.68 5.34 16.50
CA GLU A 93 -11.43 6.13 17.49
C GLU A 93 -10.99 5.82 18.94
N GLN A 94 -10.37 4.66 19.18
CA GLN A 94 -9.81 4.28 20.48
C GLN A 94 -8.33 4.65 20.63
N ARG A 95 -7.61 4.86 19.53
CA ARG A 95 -6.22 5.30 19.49
C ARG A 95 -6.21 6.80 19.64
N ASN A 96 -5.77 7.27 20.80
CA ASN A 96 -5.55 8.70 21.06
C ASN A 96 -4.34 9.28 20.30
N PHE A 97 -3.87 8.61 19.24
CA PHE A 97 -2.68 8.98 18.49
C PHE A 97 -2.79 8.63 17.01
N VAL A 98 -1.94 9.30 16.22
CA VAL A 98 -1.71 9.04 14.80
C VAL A 98 -0.25 8.64 14.58
N LEU A 99 0.04 7.82 13.57
CA LEU A 99 1.42 7.47 13.21
C LEU A 99 1.96 8.42 12.15
N TYR A 100 3.07 9.08 12.43
CA TYR A 100 3.76 9.94 11.48
C TYR A 100 5.27 9.74 11.61
N LEU A 101 5.94 9.43 10.50
CA LEU A 101 7.38 9.14 10.44
C LEU A 101 7.84 8.07 11.46
N GLY A 102 6.97 7.10 11.77
CA GLY A 102 7.22 6.01 12.70
C GLY A 102 7.07 6.38 14.18
N ARG A 103 6.55 7.56 14.50
CA ARG A 103 6.25 8.01 15.86
C ARG A 103 4.76 8.18 16.06
N GLU A 104 4.32 8.00 17.29
CA GLU A 104 2.95 8.23 17.72
C GLU A 104 2.79 9.69 18.14
N TYR A 105 1.80 10.37 17.55
CA TYR A 105 1.47 11.76 17.85
C TYR A 105 0.06 11.84 18.38
N SER A 106 -0.12 12.45 19.55
CA SER A 106 -1.46 12.76 20.04
C SER A 106 -2.18 13.72 19.09
N HIS A 107 -3.52 13.67 19.09
CA HIS A 107 -4.33 14.57 18.28
C HIS A 107 -5.41 15.26 19.10
N ILE A 108 -5.78 16.48 18.68
CA ILE A 108 -6.87 17.28 19.23
C ILE A 108 -7.86 17.55 18.11
N MET A 109 -9.09 17.11 18.30
CA MET A 109 -10.18 17.39 17.37
C MET A 109 -10.91 18.67 17.77
N VAL A 110 -11.10 19.58 16.82
CA VAL A 110 -11.81 20.84 17.00
C VAL A 110 -12.97 20.89 16.02
N ILE A 111 -14.21 20.88 16.52
CA ILE A 111 -15.40 20.95 15.69
C ILE A 111 -15.78 22.42 15.48
N ARG A 112 -15.85 22.86 14.23
CA ARG A 112 -16.28 24.21 13.85
C ARG A 112 -17.18 24.13 12.62
N LYS A 113 -18.44 24.55 12.77
CA LYS A 113 -19.38 24.61 11.64
C LYS A 113 -18.86 25.53 10.53
N ASP A 114 -19.21 25.19 9.29
CA ASP A 114 -18.97 25.99 8.08
C ASP A 114 -17.48 26.27 7.75
N ILE A 115 -16.56 25.43 8.25
CA ILE A 115 -15.14 25.49 7.87
C ILE A 115 -14.75 24.30 6.99
N ALA A 116 -13.79 24.53 6.10
CA ALA A 116 -13.13 23.44 5.39
C ALA A 116 -12.27 22.62 6.38
N PRO A 117 -12.24 21.27 6.26
CA PRO A 117 -11.38 20.45 7.11
C PRO A 117 -9.90 20.84 6.98
N GLU A 118 -9.22 20.95 8.11
CA GLU A 118 -7.80 21.31 8.16
C GLU A 118 -7.08 20.44 9.19
N VAL A 119 -5.86 20.04 8.87
CA VAL A 119 -4.98 19.29 9.79
C VAL A 119 -3.62 19.98 9.85
N LYS A 120 -3.14 20.25 11.07
CA LYS A 120 -1.85 20.89 11.33
C LYS A 120 -1.08 20.14 12.41
N MET A 121 0.22 19.99 12.22
CA MET A 121 1.15 19.56 13.27
C MET A 121 1.69 20.80 13.97
N ILE A 122 1.49 20.91 15.29
CA ILE A 122 1.99 22.00 16.13
C ILE A 122 2.50 21.37 17.42
N ASP A 123 3.77 21.62 17.78
CA ASP A 123 4.40 21.15 19.03
C ASP A 123 4.15 19.65 19.32
N ASP A 124 4.43 18.80 18.33
CA ASP A 124 4.23 17.34 18.40
C ASP A 124 2.78 16.91 18.72
N ARG A 125 1.80 17.73 18.32
CA ARG A 125 0.38 17.36 18.33
C ARG A 125 -0.30 17.68 17.01
N LEU A 126 -1.21 16.80 16.63
CA LEU A 126 -2.03 16.98 15.44
C LEU A 126 -3.33 17.70 15.80
N PHE A 127 -3.53 18.90 15.27
CA PHE A 127 -4.79 19.63 15.39
C PHE A 127 -5.64 19.34 14.16
N ILE A 128 -6.80 18.75 14.38
CA ILE A 128 -7.73 18.34 13.32
C ILE A 128 -9.00 19.17 13.47
N THR A 129 -9.16 20.16 12.60
CA THR A 129 -10.36 21.01 12.55
C THR A 129 -11.33 20.46 11.52
N VAL A 130 -12.56 20.17 11.92
CA VAL A 130 -13.58 19.51 11.09
C VAL A 130 -14.97 20.15 11.30
N PRO A 131 -15.86 20.11 10.28
CA PRO A 131 -17.22 20.66 10.38
C PRO A 131 -18.16 19.88 11.31
N ASP A 132 -17.88 18.60 11.53
CA ASP A 132 -18.67 17.67 12.33
C ASP A 132 -17.76 16.63 13.00
N ASP A 133 -18.33 15.84 13.90
CA ASP A 133 -17.68 14.71 14.57
C ASP A 133 -17.79 13.39 13.79
N SER A 134 -18.22 13.42 12.53
CA SER A 134 -18.40 12.19 11.77
C SER A 134 -17.04 11.56 11.44
N ARG A 135 -16.98 10.23 11.62
CA ARG A 135 -15.80 9.43 11.25
C ARG A 135 -15.36 9.69 9.81
N GLN A 136 -16.33 9.83 8.90
CA GLN A 136 -16.05 10.04 7.49
C GLN A 136 -15.26 11.35 7.26
N THR A 137 -15.68 12.44 7.88
CA THR A 137 -15.02 13.74 7.79
C THR A 137 -13.61 13.69 8.38
N LEU A 138 -13.43 13.06 9.55
CA LEU A 138 -12.14 12.87 10.20
C LEU A 138 -11.15 12.10 9.31
N VAL A 139 -11.57 10.94 8.80
CA VAL A 139 -10.75 10.08 7.92
C VAL A 139 -10.37 10.81 6.64
N GLN A 140 -11.30 11.58 6.04
CA GLN A 140 -11.02 12.37 4.83
C GLN A 140 -9.99 13.48 5.09
N ALA A 141 -10.12 14.21 6.20
CA ALA A 141 -9.19 15.26 6.59
C ALA A 141 -7.77 14.69 6.79
N LEU A 142 -7.67 13.59 7.54
CA LEU A 142 -6.40 12.91 7.79
C LEU A 142 -5.77 12.33 6.53
N GLU A 143 -6.54 11.64 5.68
CA GLU A 143 -6.01 11.14 4.41
C GLU A 143 -5.49 12.29 3.54
N GLY A 144 -6.20 13.42 3.49
CA GLY A 144 -5.76 14.63 2.80
C GLY A 144 -4.41 15.13 3.31
N TRP A 145 -4.28 15.28 4.63
CA TRP A 145 -3.04 15.69 5.28
C TRP A 145 -1.88 14.73 5.03
N TYR A 146 -2.09 13.43 5.24
CA TYR A 146 -1.07 12.41 5.00
C TYR A 146 -0.60 12.39 3.55
N ARG A 147 -1.48 12.65 2.58
CA ARG A 147 -1.08 12.74 1.17
C ARG A 147 -0.18 13.94 0.90
N LEU A 148 -0.47 15.08 1.51
CA LEU A 148 0.36 16.29 1.39
C LEU A 148 1.74 16.05 2.02
N GLU A 149 1.77 15.50 3.24
CA GLU A 149 3.01 15.17 3.94
C GLU A 149 3.82 14.12 3.20
N ALA A 150 3.17 13.04 2.73
CA ALA A 150 3.82 12.03 1.90
C ALA A 150 4.41 12.65 0.64
N ALA A 151 3.69 13.52 -0.05
CA ALA A 151 4.17 14.18 -1.26
C ALA A 151 5.40 15.05 -0.97
N LYS A 152 5.40 15.80 0.14
CA LYS A 152 6.52 16.65 0.55
C LYS A 152 7.75 15.81 0.91
N VAL A 153 7.63 14.95 1.92
CA VAL A 153 8.75 14.19 2.48
C VAL A 153 9.32 13.21 1.45
N ILE A 154 8.48 12.44 0.76
CA ILE A 154 8.97 11.45 -0.21
C ILE A 154 9.66 12.14 -1.39
N LYS A 155 9.13 13.28 -1.87
CA LYS A 155 9.75 14.02 -2.98
C LYS A 155 11.14 14.52 -2.59
N GLU A 156 11.27 15.17 -1.44
CA GLU A 156 12.55 15.68 -0.95
C GLU A 156 13.59 14.57 -0.83
N ARG A 157 13.23 13.48 -0.15
CA ARG A 157 14.12 12.33 0.06
C ARG A 157 14.48 11.62 -1.23
N ALA A 158 13.52 11.43 -2.14
CA ALA A 158 13.79 10.83 -3.43
C ALA A 158 14.71 11.68 -4.32
N MET A 159 14.60 13.01 -4.27
CA MET A 159 15.52 13.90 -4.98
C MET A 159 16.94 13.79 -4.43
N GLU A 160 17.10 13.72 -3.11
CA GLU A 160 18.40 13.51 -2.46
C GLU A 160 19.02 12.16 -2.85
N ILE A 161 18.26 11.07 -2.68
CA ILE A 161 18.69 9.71 -3.02
C ILE A 161 19.00 9.61 -4.52
N GLY A 162 18.16 10.18 -5.39
CA GLY A 162 18.41 10.22 -6.84
C GLY A 162 19.74 10.89 -7.19
N ARG A 163 20.08 12.00 -6.50
CA ARG A 163 21.38 12.67 -6.66
C ARG A 163 22.54 11.78 -6.20
N GLN A 164 22.43 11.14 -5.04
CA GLN A 164 23.47 10.24 -4.51
C GLN A 164 23.70 9.02 -5.41
N LEU A 165 22.65 8.49 -6.03
CA LEU A 165 22.74 7.37 -6.97
C LEU A 165 23.11 7.80 -8.39
N ASN A 166 23.16 9.11 -8.68
CA ASN A 166 23.28 9.68 -10.03
C ASN A 166 22.18 9.14 -10.99
N LEU A 167 20.95 9.05 -10.49
CA LEU A 167 19.78 8.57 -11.24
C LEU A 167 18.67 9.61 -11.23
N GLN A 168 18.09 9.86 -12.40
CA GLN A 168 17.00 10.80 -12.59
C GLN A 168 15.68 10.09 -12.87
N PHE A 169 14.62 10.52 -12.19
CA PHE A 169 13.24 10.12 -12.43
C PHE A 169 12.44 11.30 -12.99
N ASN A 170 11.32 11.00 -13.64
CA ASN A 170 10.47 12.02 -14.27
C ASN A 170 9.56 12.72 -13.26
N ARG A 171 8.75 11.94 -12.53
CA ARG A 171 7.85 12.47 -11.49
C ARG A 171 7.55 11.43 -10.42
N ILE A 172 7.12 11.95 -9.28
CA ILE A 172 6.62 11.16 -8.15
C ILE A 172 5.11 11.35 -8.06
N ILE A 173 4.38 10.26 -7.82
CA ILE A 173 2.93 10.29 -7.64
C ILE A 173 2.55 9.57 -6.36
N ILE A 174 1.82 10.26 -5.49
CA ILE A 174 1.25 9.67 -4.28
C ILE A 174 -0.08 8.99 -4.62
N ARG A 175 -0.21 7.72 -4.23
CA ARG A 175 -1.32 6.83 -4.58
C ARG A 175 -1.91 6.19 -3.31
N ASN A 176 -3.05 5.55 -3.48
CA ASN A 176 -3.70 4.72 -2.45
C ASN A 176 -3.81 3.28 -3.01
N GLN A 177 -2.67 2.58 -3.08
CA GLN A 177 -2.60 1.26 -3.71
C GLN A 177 -2.76 0.16 -2.66
N LYS A 178 -3.76 -0.71 -2.82
CA LYS A 178 -4.05 -1.78 -1.84
C LYS A 178 -2.93 -2.80 -1.63
N THR A 179 -2.08 -3.05 -2.64
CA THR A 179 -1.17 -4.21 -2.65
C THR A 179 0.30 -3.87 -2.75
N ARG A 180 0.66 -2.58 -2.82
CA ARG A 180 2.05 -2.18 -2.99
C ARG A 180 2.31 -0.86 -2.29
N TRP A 181 3.53 -0.72 -1.80
CA TRP A 181 4.03 0.50 -1.17
C TRP A 181 4.68 1.44 -2.18
N GLY A 182 5.32 0.88 -3.21
CA GLY A 182 6.02 1.61 -4.26
C GLY A 182 5.84 0.97 -5.65
N SER A 183 6.14 1.73 -6.70
CA SER A 183 6.47 1.16 -8.02
C SER A 183 7.13 2.17 -8.96
N CYS A 184 8.15 1.72 -9.68
CA CYS A 184 8.77 2.41 -10.80
C CYS A 184 8.21 1.92 -12.15
N SER A 185 7.87 2.85 -13.04
CA SER A 185 7.44 2.55 -14.41
C SER A 185 8.59 2.68 -15.41
N ARG A 186 8.46 2.09 -16.60
CA ARG A 186 9.46 2.23 -17.68
C ARG A 186 9.71 3.67 -18.13
N LEU A 187 8.73 4.57 -17.93
CA LEU A 187 8.86 6.01 -18.19
C LEU A 187 9.54 6.76 -17.02
N LYS A 188 10.19 6.04 -16.11
CA LYS A 188 10.86 6.58 -14.93
C LYS A 188 9.95 7.40 -14.01
N ASN A 189 8.64 7.10 -14.00
CA ASN A 189 7.72 7.63 -12.99
C ASN A 189 7.75 6.73 -11.76
N LEU A 190 7.90 7.33 -10.58
CA LEU A 190 7.84 6.66 -9.28
C LEU A 190 6.45 6.86 -8.67
N ASN A 191 5.89 5.82 -8.07
CA ASN A 191 4.63 5.89 -7.35
C ASN A 191 4.86 5.38 -5.93
N PHE A 192 4.25 6.03 -4.95
CA PHE A 192 4.30 5.61 -3.55
C PHE A 192 2.91 5.63 -2.92
N ASN A 193 2.65 4.72 -1.98
CA ASN A 193 1.44 4.73 -1.18
C ASN A 193 1.53 5.84 -0.12
N TRP A 194 0.49 6.67 0.02
CA TRP A 194 0.48 7.75 1.01
C TRP A 194 0.69 7.25 2.44
N ARG A 195 0.20 6.04 2.77
CA ARG A 195 0.36 5.42 4.11
C ARG A 195 1.83 5.19 4.48
N LEU A 196 2.74 5.23 3.51
CA LEU A 196 4.17 5.08 3.75
C LEU A 196 4.68 6.12 4.74
N ILE A 197 4.08 7.31 4.78
CA ILE A 197 4.47 8.39 5.69
C ILE A 197 4.24 8.05 7.17
N MET A 198 3.46 7.00 7.48
CA MET A 198 3.27 6.48 8.84
C MET A 198 4.46 5.61 9.29
N ALA A 199 5.30 5.15 8.36
CA ALA A 199 6.44 4.28 8.66
C ALA A 199 7.65 5.08 9.19
N PRO A 200 8.57 4.43 9.94
CA PRO A 200 9.85 5.02 10.31
C PRO A 200 10.62 5.52 9.09
N VAL A 201 11.32 6.65 9.25
CA VAL A 201 12.05 7.33 8.17
C VAL A 201 12.98 6.38 7.41
N GLN A 202 13.67 5.47 8.10
CA GLN A 202 14.59 4.49 7.48
C GLN A 202 13.85 3.48 6.59
N VAL A 203 12.61 3.14 6.91
CA VAL A 203 11.76 2.29 6.08
C VAL A 203 11.27 3.05 4.85
N ILE A 204 10.95 4.34 5.02
CA ILE A 204 10.61 5.23 3.90
C ILE A 204 11.81 5.30 2.94
N ASP A 205 13.02 5.53 3.45
CA ASP A 205 14.25 5.59 2.66
C ASP A 205 14.52 4.30 1.91
N TYR A 206 14.48 3.17 2.61
CA TYR A 206 14.65 1.86 1.98
C TYR A 206 13.75 1.73 0.76
N LEU A 207 12.46 2.07 0.90
CA LEU A 207 11.52 1.93 -0.20
C LEU A 207 11.80 2.95 -1.32
N ILE A 208 12.19 4.17 -0.99
CA ILE A 208 12.60 5.15 -2.01
C ILE A 208 13.82 4.65 -2.78
N ILE A 209 14.85 4.16 -2.08
CA ILE A 209 16.06 3.56 -2.67
C ILE A 209 15.67 2.40 -3.58
N HIS A 210 14.75 1.53 -3.14
CA HIS A 210 14.23 0.42 -3.95
C HIS A 210 13.64 0.90 -5.29
N GLU A 211 12.75 1.91 -5.24
CA GLU A 211 12.09 2.41 -6.43
C GLU A 211 13.03 3.24 -7.34
N VAL A 212 14.00 3.95 -6.76
CA VAL A 212 15.03 4.67 -7.52
C VAL A 212 16.01 3.69 -8.17
N ALA A 213 16.40 2.60 -7.49
CA ALA A 213 17.25 1.56 -8.06
C ALA A 213 16.64 0.90 -9.31
N HIS A 214 15.31 0.85 -9.39
CA HIS A 214 14.62 0.37 -10.59
C HIS A 214 14.88 1.22 -11.85
N LEU A 215 15.34 2.47 -11.70
CA LEU A 215 15.74 3.30 -12.84
C LEU A 215 16.99 2.76 -13.55
N ALA A 216 17.84 2.01 -12.83
CA ALA A 216 19.03 1.36 -13.36
C ALA A 216 18.77 -0.12 -13.68
N GLU A 217 18.01 -0.83 -12.84
CA GLU A 217 17.73 -2.25 -13.02
C GLU A 217 16.25 -2.57 -12.76
N MET A 218 15.49 -2.83 -13.84
CA MET A 218 14.03 -2.98 -13.79
C MET A 218 13.53 -4.28 -13.14
N ASN A 219 14.41 -5.25 -12.91
CA ASN A 219 14.09 -6.53 -12.28
C ASN A 219 14.82 -6.68 -10.94
N HIS A 220 14.39 -7.61 -10.08
CA HIS A 220 15.03 -7.88 -8.79
C HIS A 220 16.23 -8.83 -8.90
N SER A 221 17.11 -8.63 -9.89
CA SER A 221 18.34 -9.43 -10.06
C SER A 221 19.36 -9.20 -8.94
N SER A 222 20.43 -9.99 -8.94
CA SER A 222 21.57 -9.78 -8.04
C SER A 222 22.19 -8.39 -8.19
N ARG A 223 22.19 -7.82 -9.40
CA ARG A 223 22.66 -6.44 -9.65
C ARG A 223 21.78 -5.41 -8.96
N PHE A 224 20.45 -5.58 -9.04
CA PHE A 224 19.50 -4.71 -8.34
C PHE A 224 19.74 -4.74 -6.82
N TRP A 225 19.83 -5.93 -6.23
CA TRP A 225 20.00 -6.03 -4.77
C TRP A 225 21.37 -5.51 -4.30
N LYS A 226 22.44 -5.70 -5.08
CA LYS A 226 23.73 -5.07 -4.79
C LYS A 226 23.65 -3.55 -4.81
N LEU A 227 22.87 -2.98 -5.74
CA LEU A 227 22.66 -1.53 -5.78
C LEU A 227 21.87 -1.05 -4.56
N VAL A 228 20.79 -1.74 -4.17
CA VAL A 228 20.02 -1.39 -2.97
C VAL A 228 20.90 -1.49 -1.72
N GLU A 229 21.62 -2.60 -1.53
CA GLU A 229 22.48 -2.86 -0.38
C GLU A 229 23.61 -1.84 -0.24
N LYS A 230 24.15 -1.34 -1.35
CA LYS A 230 25.17 -0.28 -1.36
C LYS A 230 24.71 0.99 -0.66
N PHE A 231 23.44 1.36 -0.80
CA PHE A 231 22.88 2.60 -0.24
C PHE A 231 22.02 2.37 1.00
N CYS A 232 21.62 1.12 1.24
CA CYS A 232 20.86 0.70 2.41
C CYS A 232 21.32 -0.70 2.82
N PRO A 233 22.42 -0.81 3.59
CA PRO A 233 22.94 -2.11 4.04
C PRO A 233 21.88 -2.92 4.83
N ASP A 234 21.06 -2.22 5.62
CA ASP A 234 19.99 -2.80 6.43
C ASP A 234 18.67 -3.03 5.68
N TYR A 235 18.67 -3.01 4.33
CA TYR A 235 17.44 -3.12 3.54
C TYR A 235 16.58 -4.34 3.90
N LYS A 236 17.21 -5.45 4.31
CA LYS A 236 16.51 -6.68 4.74
C LYS A 236 15.67 -6.43 6.00
N LEU A 237 16.18 -5.65 6.95
CA LEU A 237 15.46 -5.25 8.16
C LEU A 237 14.25 -4.39 7.81
N HIS A 238 14.43 -3.37 6.98
CA HIS A 238 13.34 -2.47 6.58
C HIS A 238 12.29 -3.16 5.72
N HIS A 239 12.70 -4.05 4.82
CA HIS A 239 11.79 -4.89 4.05
C HIS A 239 10.96 -5.80 4.96
N LYS A 240 11.60 -6.43 5.96
CA LYS A 240 10.90 -7.24 6.96
C LYS A 240 9.92 -6.40 7.76
N TRP A 241 10.34 -5.24 8.25
CA TRP A 241 9.48 -4.31 8.98
C TRP A 241 8.24 -3.93 8.18
N LEU A 242 8.39 -3.60 6.89
CA LEU A 242 7.27 -3.20 6.04
C LEU A 242 6.30 -4.35 5.75
N LYS A 243 6.82 -5.59 5.68
CA LYS A 243 6.00 -6.79 5.55
C LYS A 243 5.19 -7.07 6.81
N GLU A 244 5.76 -6.83 7.99
CA GLU A 244 5.13 -7.13 9.28
C GLU A 244 4.18 -6.03 9.76
N ASN A 245 4.58 -4.76 9.59
CA ASN A 245 3.87 -3.58 10.12
C ASN A 245 3.11 -2.81 9.05
N GLY A 246 3.44 -2.97 7.76
CA GLY A 246 2.72 -2.27 6.68
C GLY A 246 1.19 -2.41 6.77
N PRO A 247 0.64 -3.60 7.03
CA PRO A 247 -0.80 -3.78 7.19
C PRO A 247 -1.43 -3.03 8.38
N THR A 248 -0.64 -2.55 9.35
CA THR A 248 -1.11 -1.75 10.48
C THR A 248 -1.09 -0.24 10.22
N LEU A 249 -0.50 0.20 9.11
CA LEU A 249 -0.45 1.61 8.72
C LEU A 249 -1.79 2.02 8.10
N THR A 250 -2.78 2.25 8.95
CA THR A 250 -4.12 2.66 8.54
C THR A 250 -4.66 3.77 9.44
N ILE A 251 -5.62 4.51 8.90
CA ILE A 251 -6.61 5.32 9.63
C ILE A 251 -7.95 4.61 9.60
#